data_AF-A0A7Y0MFK3-F1
#
_entry.id   AF-A0A7Y0MFK3-F1
#
_cell.length_a   1.000
_cell.length_b   1.000
_cell.length_c   1.000
_cell.angle_alpha   90.00
_cell.angle_beta   90.00
_cell.angle_gamma   90.00
#
_symmetry.space_group_name_H-M   'P 1'
#
loop_
_entity.id
_entity.type
_entity.pdbx_description
1 polymer ?
#
loop_
_entity_poly.entity_id
_entity_poly.type
_entity_poly.pdbx_seq_one_letter_code
_entity_poly.pdbx_strand_id
1 'polypeptide(L)' 'MTEKSIEQWWPELHTATKQWFRQNLRAESVESDVALEVYDAGGPDLKDTTLAPKDWDFIETQSEFVD' A
#
# COMPACT_ATOMS: atom_id res chain seq x y z
N MET A 1 -16.48 3.63 -9.74
CA MET A 1 -16.19 3.58 -8.29
C MET A 1 -14.99 4.48 -8.08
N THR A 2 -15.07 5.45 -7.17
CA THR A 2 -13.95 6.36 -6.91
C THR A 2 -12.92 5.59 -6.08
N GLU A 3 -11.67 5.50 -6.55
CA GLU A 3 -10.58 4.88 -5.80
C GLU A 3 -10.42 5.59 -4.46
N LYS A 4 -10.34 4.82 -3.37
CA LYS A 4 -10.07 5.38 -2.04
C LYS A 4 -8.63 5.91 -1.98
N SER A 5 -8.40 7.00 -1.25
CA SER A 5 -7.04 7.46 -0.93
C SER A 5 -6.33 6.47 0.00
N ILE A 6 -4.99 6.44 -0.01
CA ILE A 6 -4.20 5.56 0.86
C ILE A 6 -4.60 5.64 2.33
N GLU A 7 -4.90 6.84 2.83
CA GLU A 7 -5.36 7.06 4.20
C GLU A 7 -6.64 6.29 4.58
N GLN A 8 -7.47 5.92 3.59
CA GLN A 8 -8.72 5.22 3.81
C GLN A 8 -8.60 3.70 3.69
N TRP A 9 -7.84 3.18 2.72
CA TRP A 9 -7.68 1.73 2.54
C TRP A 9 -6.48 1.16 3.32
N TRP A 10 -5.43 1.96 3.57
CA TRP A 10 -4.28 1.55 4.38
C TRP A 10 -4.67 0.97 5.74
N PRO A 11 -5.54 1.61 6.57
CA PRO A 11 -5.92 1.02 7.85
C PRO A 11 -6.64 -0.34 7.70
N GLU A 12 -7.35 -0.57 6.59
CA GLU A 12 -8.09 -1.81 6.32
C GLU A 12 -7.18 -2.98 5.89
N LEU A 13 -5.95 -2.70 5.44
CA LEU A 13 -4.98 -3.74 5.07
C LEU A 13 -4.55 -4.59 6.27
N HIS A 14 -4.22 -5.84 5.99
CA HIS A 14 -3.62 -6.73 6.98
C HIS A 14 -2.21 -6.28 7.36
N THR A 15 -1.80 -6.65 8.58
CA THR A 15 -0.46 -6.36 9.10
C THR A 15 0.64 -6.96 8.22
N ALA A 16 0.41 -8.12 7.59
CA ALA A 16 1.37 -8.75 6.67
C ALA A 16 1.63 -7.86 5.44
N THR A 17 0.57 -7.36 4.83
CA THR A 17 0.64 -6.47 3.67
C THR A 17 1.29 -5.12 3.99
N LYS A 18 0.91 -4.52 5.13
CA LYS A 18 1.57 -3.31 5.64
C LYS A 18 3.07 -3.53 5.86
N GLN A 19 3.46 -4.67 6.43
CA GLN A 19 4.87 -5.02 6.62
C GLN A 19 5.60 -5.20 5.30
N TRP A 20 4.97 -5.83 4.30
CA TRP A 20 5.56 -5.96 2.98
C TRP A 20 5.90 -4.60 2.37
N PHE A 21 4.95 -3.65 2.42
CA PHE A 21 5.16 -2.29 1.93
C PHE A 21 6.28 -1.56 2.69
N ARG A 22 6.39 -1.76 4.00
CA ARG A 22 7.45 -1.18 4.84
C ARG A 22 8.83 -1.77 4.51
N GLN A 23 8.91 -3.08 4.27
CA GLN A 23 10.17 -3.75 3.92
C GLN A 23 10.60 -3.50 2.47
N ASN A 24 9.64 -3.35 1.57
CA ASN A 24 9.85 -3.13 0.13
C ASN A 24 9.48 -1.70 -0.24
N LEU A 25 10.01 -0.75 0.53
CA LEU A 25 9.66 0.66 0.36
C LEU A 25 10.12 1.16 -1.01
N ARG A 26 9.22 1.84 -1.74
CA ARG A 26 9.46 2.30 -3.13
C ARG A 26 9.74 1.16 -4.11
N ALA A 27 9.20 -0.03 -3.87
CA ALA A 27 9.27 -1.14 -4.82
C ALA A 27 8.75 -0.72 -6.20
N GLU A 28 9.44 -1.15 -7.26
CA GLU A 28 9.05 -0.85 -8.65
C GLU A 28 7.76 -1.60 -9.07
N SER A 29 7.45 -2.70 -8.38
CA SER A 29 6.26 -3.51 -8.61
C SER A 29 5.75 -4.12 -7.31
N VAL A 30 4.43 -4.11 -7.13
CA VAL A 30 3.77 -4.71 -5.97
C VAL A 30 3.44 -6.18 -6.25
N GLU A 31 3.69 -7.06 -5.27
CA GLU A 31 3.33 -8.48 -5.38
C GLU A 31 1.83 -8.66 -5.59
N SER A 32 1.43 -9.66 -6.38
CA SER A 32 0.03 -9.85 -6.78
C SER A 32 -0.92 -10.04 -5.58
N ASP A 33 -0.47 -10.73 -4.52
CA ASP A 33 -1.23 -10.87 -3.27
C ASP A 33 -1.46 -9.52 -2.57
N VAL A 34 -0.42 -8.69 -2.51
CA VAL A 34 -0.49 -7.36 -1.89
C VAL A 34 -1.38 -6.43 -2.72
N ALA A 35 -1.23 -6.46 -4.05
CA ALA A 35 -2.06 -5.67 -4.96
C ALA A 35 -3.54 -6.06 -4.87
N LEU A 36 -3.83 -7.36 -4.76
CA LEU A 36 -5.19 -7.86 -4.60
C LEU A 36 -5.82 -7.36 -3.29
N GLU A 37 -5.07 -7.34 -2.19
CA GLU A 37 -5.59 -6.84 -0.92
C GLU A 37 -5.85 -5.32 -0.95
N VAL A 38 -4.97 -4.55 -1.60
CA VAL A 38 -5.21 -3.11 -1.83
C VAL A 38 -6.48 -2.89 -2.64
N TYR A 39 -6.68 -3.69 -3.69
CA TYR A 39 -7.90 -3.62 -4.50
C TYR A 39 -9.16 -3.99 -3.70
N ASP A 40 -9.10 -5.06 -2.88
CA ASP A 40 -10.21 -5.51 -2.03
C ASP A 40 -10.59 -4.48 -0.95
N ALA A 41 -9.59 -3.78 -0.40
CA ALA A 41 -9.78 -2.65 0.52
C ALA A 41 -10.39 -1.41 -0.17
N GLY A 42 -10.50 -1.40 -1.51
CA GLY A 42 -11.03 -0.31 -2.32
C GLY A 42 -9.99 0.72 -2.76
N GLY A 43 -8.70 0.37 -2.69
CA GLY A 43 -7.59 1.14 -3.22
C GLY A 43 -7.42 0.98 -4.75
N PRO A 44 -6.32 1.51 -5.29
CA PRO A 44 -6.01 1.41 -6.72
C PRO A 44 -5.64 -0.03 -7.13
N ASP A 45 -5.87 -0.38 -8.39
CA ASP A 45 -5.37 -1.64 -8.94
C ASP A 45 -3.86 -1.56 -9.15
N LEU A 46 -3.10 -2.22 -8.27
CA LEU A 46 -1.63 -2.22 -8.27
C LEU A 46 -1.04 -3.41 -9.02
N LYS A 47 -1.85 -4.11 -9.81
CA LYS A 47 -1.42 -5.29 -10.54
C LYS A 47 -0.31 -4.93 -11.55
N ASP A 48 0.84 -5.58 -11.41
CA ASP A 48 2.04 -5.36 -12.24
C ASP A 48 2.53 -3.90 -12.25
N THR A 49 2.13 -3.10 -11.25
CA THR A 49 2.52 -1.69 -11.10
C THR A 49 2.88 -1.37 -9.65
N THR A 50 3.18 -0.11 -9.37
CA THR A 50 3.52 0.39 -8.03
C THR A 50 2.64 1.54 -7.60
N LEU A 51 2.68 1.84 -6.30
CA LEU A 51 2.04 3.00 -5.71
C LEU A 51 2.65 4.30 -6.27
N ALA A 52 1.84 5.37 -6.27
CA ALA A 52 2.36 6.68 -6.62
C ALA A 52 3.37 7.15 -5.56
N PRO A 53 4.32 8.03 -5.92
CA PRO A 53 5.33 8.54 -4.98
C PRO A 53 4.73 9.13 -3.70
N LYS A 54 3.56 9.79 -3.80
CA LYS A 54 2.83 10.36 -2.66
C LYS A 54 2.32 9.30 -1.68
N ASP A 55 1.96 8.13 -2.18
CA ASP A 55 1.40 7.05 -1.37
C ASP A 55 2.54 6.29 -0.69
N TRP A 56 3.69 6.16 -1.38
CA TRP A 56 4.93 5.69 -0.77
C TRP A 56 5.39 6.59 0.38
N ASP A 57 5.33 7.91 0.22
CA ASP A 57 5.69 8.89 1.26
C ASP A 57 4.81 8.74 2.53
N PHE A 58 3.52 8.46 2.34
CA PHE A 58 2.62 8.14 3.46
C PHE A 58 3.06 6.88 4.21
N ILE A 59 3.42 5.81 3.50
CA ILE A 59 3.89 4.54 4.09
C ILE A 59 5.22 4.75 4.84
N GLU A 60 6.15 5.49 4.22
CA GLU A 60 7.46 5.86 4.79
C GLU A 60 7.26 6.59 6.12
N THR A 61 6.45 7.64 6.11
CA THR A 61 6.08 8.41 7.30
C THR A 61 5.48 7.50 8.39
N GLN A 62 4.53 6.63 8.04
CA GLN A 62 3.88 5.72 8.99
C GLN A 62 4.80 4.58 9.49
N SER A 63 5.92 4.31 8.83
CA SER A 63 6.90 3.32 9.28
C SER A 63 7.83 3.89 10.34
N GLU A 64 8.14 5.19 10.27
CA GLU A 64 9.02 5.87 11.24
C GLU A 64 8.41 5.99 12.65
N PHE A 65 7.09 5.82 12.81
CA PHE A 65 6.38 5.89 14.09
C PHE A 65 6.11 4.53 14.77
N VAL A 66 6.54 3.42 14.17
CA VAL A 66 6.34 2.07 14.74
C VAL A 66 7.69 1.53 15.22
N ASP A 67 8.12 1.97 16.41
CA ASP A 67 9.15 1.31 17.24
C ASP A 67 8.47 0.38 18.25
#